data_AF-A0A6H1C4A9-F1
#
_entry.id   AF-A0A6H1C4A9-F1
#
_cell.length_a   1.000
_cell.length_b   1.000
_cell.length_c   1.000
_cell.angle_alpha   90.00
_cell.angle_beta   90.00
_cell.angle_gamma   90.00
#
_symmetry.space_group_name_H-M   'P 1'
#
loop_
_entity.id
_entity.type
_entity.pdbx_description
1 polymer ?
#
loop_
_entity_poly.entity_id
_entity_poly.type
_entity_poly.pdbx_seq_one_letter_code
_entity_poly.pdbx_strand_id
1 'polypeptide(L)'
;MGESSGTGDAETLTVKLEDAGGTSWWASLLATLSSQYGNAYKRFVGRVDGERRYVGPTFPVPRTWGDIPPQEAWAPEMNRSLAEVLRHIEDDHWVQTGNGQQPWEFRFTRPQ
;
A
#
# COMPACT_ATOMS: atom_id res chain seq x y z
N MET A 1 10.04 28.74 34.88
CA MET A 1 9.49 27.37 34.98
C MET A 1 8.50 27.25 33.83
N GLY A 2 8.79 26.66 32.68
CA GLY A 2 9.84 25.69 32.37
C GLY A 2 9.24 24.32 32.13
N GLU A 3 8.25 24.21 31.24
CA GLU A 3 7.82 22.94 30.65
C GLU A 3 7.46 23.21 29.18
N SER A 4 8.48 23.22 28.35
CA SER A 4 8.33 23.00 26.91
C SER A 4 7.90 21.55 26.73
N SER A 5 6.60 21.29 26.75
CA SER A 5 6.06 20.06 26.18
C SER A 5 6.20 20.17 24.67
N GLY A 6 7.39 19.86 24.16
CA GLY A 6 7.53 19.42 22.79
C GLY A 6 6.74 18.13 22.68
N THR A 7 5.46 18.22 22.34
CA THR A 7 4.75 17.09 21.75
C THR A 7 5.45 16.91 20.40
N GLY A 8 6.52 16.13 20.37
CA GLY A 8 7.10 15.67 19.11
C GLY A 8 5.95 15.00 18.37
N ASP A 9 5.49 15.62 17.29
CA ASP A 9 4.37 15.11 16.50
C ASP A 9 4.81 13.72 16.04
N ALA A 10 4.22 12.67 16.63
CA ALA A 10 4.59 11.31 16.31
C ALA A 10 4.22 11.08 14.85
N GLU A 11 5.22 10.85 13.99
CA GLU A 11 4.98 10.63 12.57
C GLU A 11 3.96 9.49 12.41
N THR A 12 3.05 9.65 11.45
CA THR A 12 1.99 8.68 11.23
C THR A 12 2.17 7.99 9.89
N LEU A 13 2.05 6.66 9.89
CA LEU A 13 2.10 5.86 8.68
C LEU A 13 0.77 5.14 8.46
N THR A 14 0.30 5.12 7.22
CA THR A 14 -0.84 4.27 6.82
C THR A 14 -0.52 3.43 5.59
N VAL A 15 -0.94 2.17 5.61
CA VAL A 15 -0.87 1.28 4.45
C VAL A 15 -2.13 1.48 3.60
N LYS A 16 -1.94 1.64 2.30
CA LYS A 16 -3.01 1.89 1.32
C LYS A 16 -2.82 1.03 0.08
N LEU A 17 -3.91 0.76 -0.60
CA LEU A 17 -3.95 0.09 -1.88
C LEU A 17 -4.03 1.16 -2.98
N GLU A 18 -3.08 1.14 -3.92
CA GLU A 18 -3.04 2.08 -5.04
C GLU A 18 -3.22 1.37 -6.37
N ASP A 19 -3.86 2.07 -7.32
CA ASP A 19 -3.86 1.65 -8.71
C ASP A 19 -2.48 1.95 -9.33
N ALA A 20 -1.83 0.90 -9.80
CA ALA A 20 -0.51 0.98 -10.41
C ALA A 20 -0.58 1.36 -11.91
N GLY A 21 -1.77 1.47 -12.48
CA GLY A 21 -2.03 1.77 -13.89
C GLY A 21 -1.96 3.26 -14.26
N GLY A 22 -1.64 4.13 -13.31
CA GLY A 22 -1.69 5.59 -13.50
C GLY A 22 -0.49 6.27 -14.16
N THR A 23 0.76 5.78 -14.03
CA THR A 23 1.92 6.50 -14.59
C THR A 23 3.10 5.60 -15.02
N SER A 24 3.28 5.54 -16.33
CA SER A 24 4.52 5.37 -17.12
C SER A 24 5.25 4.04 -17.28
N TRP A 25 5.28 3.08 -16.36
CA TRP A 25 6.19 1.91 -16.59
C TRP A 25 5.57 0.69 -17.28
N TRP A 26 4.24 0.48 -17.22
CA TRP A 26 3.60 -0.72 -17.81
C TRP A 26 3.07 -0.54 -19.24
N ALA A 27 3.09 0.67 -19.80
CA ALA A 27 2.53 0.98 -21.12
C ALA A 27 3.20 0.17 -22.25
N SER A 28 4.49 -0.15 -22.13
CA SER A 28 5.24 -0.93 -23.12
C SER A 28 4.96 -2.43 -23.07
N LEU A 29 4.40 -2.96 -21.97
CA LEU A 29 4.11 -4.40 -21.82
C LEU A 29 2.66 -4.76 -22.15
N LEU A 30 1.73 -3.78 -22.15
CA LEU A 30 0.30 -4.02 -22.36
C LEU A 30 -0.21 -3.81 -23.79
N ALA A 31 0.57 -3.19 -24.68
CA ALA A 31 0.18 -3.06 -26.09
C ALA A 31 -0.10 -4.42 -26.77
N THR A 32 0.34 -5.53 -26.17
CA THR A 32 0.23 -6.89 -26.70
C THR A 32 -0.93 -7.72 -26.12
N LEU A 33 -1.57 -7.30 -25.02
CA LEU A 33 -2.62 -8.11 -24.33
C LEU A 33 -3.99 -7.42 -24.30
N SER A 34 -4.08 -6.20 -24.80
CA SER A 34 -5.30 -5.40 -24.83
C SER A 34 -6.27 -5.91 -25.89
N SER A 35 -7.19 -6.78 -25.52
CA SER A 35 -8.50 -6.88 -26.20
C SER A 35 -9.49 -7.57 -25.26
N GLN A 36 -10.10 -6.80 -24.37
CA GLN A 36 -11.36 -7.10 -23.67
C GLN A 36 -11.33 -8.05 -22.44
N TYR A 37 -10.22 -8.73 -22.13
CA TYR A 37 -10.05 -9.59 -20.93
C TYR A 37 -8.79 -9.21 -20.13
N GLY A 38 -8.75 -7.99 -19.56
CA GLY A 38 -7.55 -7.44 -18.93
C GLY A 38 -7.62 -7.35 -17.39
N ASN A 39 -6.50 -7.63 -16.71
CA ASN A 39 -6.31 -7.32 -15.30
C ASN A 39 -6.00 -5.82 -15.11
N ALA A 40 -6.53 -5.20 -14.05
CA ALA A 40 -5.94 -4.00 -13.47
C ALA A 40 -4.70 -4.42 -12.65
N TYR A 41 -3.76 -3.52 -12.43
CA TYR A 41 -2.62 -3.79 -11.56
C TYR A 41 -2.71 -2.88 -10.36
N LYS A 42 -2.62 -3.46 -9.17
CA LYS A 42 -2.60 -2.72 -7.91
C LYS A 42 -1.29 -2.97 -7.18
N ARG A 43 -1.01 -2.15 -6.17
CA ARG A 43 0.12 -2.33 -5.26
C ARG A 43 -0.24 -1.81 -3.89
N PHE A 44 0.39 -2.33 -2.85
CA PHE A 44 0.37 -1.70 -1.54
C PHE A 44 1.43 -0.61 -1.46
N VAL A 45 1.11 0.46 -0.73
CA VAL A 45 2.06 1.50 -0.36
C VAL A 45 1.92 1.88 1.11
N GLY A 46 3.03 2.19 1.74
CA GLY A 46 3.05 2.88 3.03
C GLY A 46 3.21 4.38 2.81
N ARG A 47 2.31 5.17 3.37
CA ARG A 47 2.35 6.64 3.33
C ARG A 47 2.64 7.20 4.71
N VAL A 48 3.71 7.98 4.82
CA VAL A 48 4.08 8.72 6.03
C VAL A 48 3.58 10.15 5.87
N ASP A 49 2.70 10.59 6.77
CA ASP A 49 2.08 11.92 6.76
C ASP A 49 1.51 12.31 5.37
N GLY A 50 0.97 11.32 4.67
CA GLY A 50 0.37 11.46 3.35
C GLY A 50 1.30 11.20 2.16
N GLU A 51 2.62 11.21 2.36
CA GLU A 51 3.63 11.02 1.30
C GLU A 51 4.02 9.55 1.14
N ARG A 52 4.16 9.08 -0.11
CA ARG A 52 4.50 7.69 -0.41
C ARG A 52 5.97 7.41 -0.06
N ARG A 53 6.22 6.51 0.90
CA ARG A 53 7.58 6.14 1.35
C ARG A 53 7.92 4.68 1.12
N TYR A 54 6.94 3.79 1.19
CA TYR A 54 7.11 2.36 0.98
C TYR A 54 6.27 1.92 -0.22
N VAL A 55 6.84 1.12 -1.11
CA VAL A 55 6.18 0.68 -2.34
C VAL A 55 6.37 -0.82 -2.51
N GLY A 56 5.27 -1.56 -2.47
CA GLY A 56 5.25 -3.00 -2.73
C GLY A 56 5.25 -3.32 -4.23
N PRO A 57 5.54 -4.58 -4.59
CA PRO A 57 5.42 -5.05 -5.97
C PRO A 57 3.96 -4.97 -6.45
N THR A 58 3.79 -4.83 -7.76
CA THR A 58 2.45 -4.80 -8.36
C THR A 58 1.89 -6.21 -8.51
N PHE A 59 0.58 -6.37 -8.29
CA PHE A 59 -0.14 -7.61 -8.49
C PHE A 59 -1.38 -7.39 -9.38
N PRO A 60 -1.78 -8.39 -10.17
CA PRO A 60 -2.96 -8.29 -11.02
C PRO A 60 -4.25 -8.44 -10.21
N VAL A 61 -5.27 -7.69 -10.60
CA VAL A 61 -6.63 -7.75 -10.07
C VAL A 61 -7.60 -7.80 -11.26
N PRO A 62 -8.41 -8.86 -11.41
CA PRO A 62 -9.35 -8.95 -12.52
C PRO A 62 -10.37 -7.82 -12.45
N ARG A 63 -10.55 -7.10 -13.57
CA ARG A 63 -11.47 -5.95 -13.64
C ARG A 63 -12.94 -6.31 -13.40
N THR A 64 -13.31 -7.58 -13.59
CA THR A 64 -14.66 -8.11 -13.32
C THR A 64 -15.08 -7.96 -11.86
N TRP A 65 -14.12 -7.85 -10.93
CA TRP A 65 -14.39 -7.67 -9.50
C TRP A 65 -14.51 -6.20 -9.07
N GLY A 66 -14.32 -5.24 -9.99
CA GLY A 66 -14.63 -3.82 -9.79
C GLY A 66 -14.11 -3.24 -8.46
N ASP A 67 -15.05 -2.73 -7.64
CA ASP A 67 -14.81 -2.11 -6.34
C ASP A 67 -14.66 -3.11 -5.17
N ILE A 68 -14.78 -4.42 -5.43
CA ILE A 68 -14.60 -5.42 -4.39
C ILE A 68 -13.12 -5.40 -3.95
N PRO A 69 -12.86 -5.33 -2.63
CA PRO A 69 -11.53 -5.47 -2.04
C PRO A 69 -10.74 -6.68 -2.59
N PRO A 70 -9.52 -6.53 -3.16
CA PRO A 70 -8.73 -7.69 -3.58
C PRO A 70 -8.55 -8.70 -2.45
N GLN A 71 -8.52 -9.97 -2.84
CA GLN A 71 -8.18 -11.10 -1.97
C GLN A 71 -7.28 -12.04 -2.73
N GLU A 72 -6.35 -12.72 -2.03
CA GLU A 72 -5.37 -13.61 -2.64
C GLU A 72 -5.98 -14.65 -3.59
N ALA A 73 -7.18 -15.16 -3.28
CA ALA A 73 -7.88 -16.17 -4.08
C ALA A 73 -8.12 -15.75 -5.54
N TRP A 74 -8.16 -14.45 -5.83
CA TRP A 74 -8.42 -13.90 -7.16
C TRP A 74 -7.55 -12.70 -7.51
N ALA A 75 -6.63 -12.30 -6.62
CA ALA A 75 -5.58 -11.33 -6.84
C ALA A 75 -4.25 -11.96 -6.40
N PRO A 76 -3.65 -12.83 -7.24
CA PRO A 76 -2.45 -13.57 -6.86
C PRO A 76 -1.29 -12.61 -6.56
N GLU A 77 -0.44 -12.98 -5.59
CA GLU A 77 0.68 -12.18 -5.08
C GLU A 77 0.28 -10.96 -4.24
N MET A 78 -1.01 -10.78 -3.92
CA MET A 78 -1.48 -9.69 -3.05
C MET A 78 -0.84 -9.79 -1.66
N ASN A 79 -0.90 -10.95 -1.03
CA ASN A 79 -0.36 -11.18 0.31
C ASN A 79 1.14 -10.99 0.34
N ARG A 80 1.84 -11.42 -0.71
CA ARG A 80 3.28 -11.17 -0.85
C ARG A 80 3.58 -9.68 -0.97
N SER A 81 2.84 -8.96 -1.82
CA SER A 81 3.00 -7.51 -1.98
C SER A 81 2.79 -6.76 -0.66
N LEU A 82 1.77 -7.17 0.11
CA LEU A 82 1.49 -6.60 1.43
C LEU A 82 2.60 -6.93 2.43
N ALA A 83 3.03 -8.19 2.51
CA ALA A 83 4.08 -8.64 3.41
C ALA A 83 5.42 -7.92 3.16
N GLU A 84 5.76 -7.65 1.90
CA GLU A 84 6.98 -6.90 1.56
C GLU A 84 6.91 -5.44 2.06
N VAL A 85 5.75 -4.79 1.94
CA VAL A 85 5.56 -3.43 2.49
C VAL A 85 5.64 -3.44 4.02
N LEU A 86 4.97 -4.39 4.67
CA LEU A 86 4.97 -4.51 6.13
C LEU A 86 6.37 -4.79 6.67
N ARG A 87 7.13 -5.68 6.03
CA ARG A 87 8.52 -5.95 6.45
C ARG A 87 9.38 -4.70 6.40
N HIS A 88 9.30 -3.89 5.34
CA HIS A 88 10.07 -2.64 5.27
C HIS A 88 9.65 -1.61 6.32
N ILE A 89 8.36 -1.56 6.68
CA ILE A 89 7.85 -0.69 7.74
C ILE A 89 8.37 -1.16 9.11
N GLU A 90 8.35 -2.45 9.38
CA GLU A 90 8.87 -3.04 10.62
C GLU A 90 10.40 -2.88 10.75
N ASP A 91 11.14 -3.07 9.65
CA ASP A 91 12.59 -2.86 9.58
C ASP A 91 12.97 -1.40 9.92
N ASP A 92 12.08 -0.44 9.63
CA ASP A 92 12.22 0.99 9.95
C ASP A 92 11.68 1.39 11.34
N HIS A 93 11.41 0.39 12.20
CA HIS A 93 11.00 0.54 13.60
C HIS A 93 9.65 1.24 13.81
N TRP A 94 8.76 1.16 12.82
CA TRP A 94 7.38 1.59 13.00
C TRP A 94 6.60 0.61 13.88
N VAL A 95 5.76 1.13 14.77
CA VAL A 95 4.92 0.32 15.66
C VAL A 95 3.47 0.43 15.23
N GLN A 96 2.81 -0.70 14.99
CA GLN A 96 1.40 -0.71 14.62
C GLN A 96 0.54 -0.23 15.79
N THR A 97 -0.31 0.75 15.53
CA THR A 97 -1.20 1.37 16.53
C THR A 97 -2.68 1.13 16.24
N GLY A 98 -3.01 0.63 15.06
CA GLY A 98 -4.38 0.27 14.73
C GLY A 98 -4.60 -0.17 13.29
N ASN A 99 -5.87 -0.30 12.94
CA ASN A 99 -6.35 -0.73 11.62
C ASN A 99 -7.41 0.25 11.11
N GLY A 100 -7.52 0.37 9.79
CA GLY A 100 -8.55 1.10 9.07
C GLY A 100 -9.78 0.22 8.78
N GLN A 101 -10.51 0.56 7.72
CA GLN A 101 -11.74 -0.14 7.36
C GLN A 101 -11.46 -1.39 6.53
N GLN A 102 -10.42 -1.36 5.71
CA GLN A 102 -9.98 -2.49 4.90
C GLN A 102 -8.96 -3.35 5.67
N PRO A 103 -8.89 -4.66 5.39
CA PRO A 103 -8.03 -5.60 6.14
C PRO A 103 -6.52 -5.33 5.99
N TRP A 104 -6.12 -4.48 5.04
CA TRP A 104 -4.72 -4.06 4.81
C TRP A 104 -4.44 -2.62 5.24
N GLU A 105 -5.43 -1.87 5.73
CA GLU A 105 -5.26 -0.47 6.12
C GLU A 105 -4.64 -0.33 7.51
N PHE A 106 -3.44 -0.84 7.67
CA PHE A 106 -2.71 -0.75 8.94
C PHE A 106 -2.25 0.69 9.21
N ARG A 107 -2.29 1.11 10.48
CA ARG A 107 -1.76 2.39 10.95
C ARG A 107 -0.60 2.15 11.91
N PHE A 108 0.45 2.94 11.75
CA PHE A 108 1.64 2.88 12.58
C PHE A 108 2.02 4.28 13.06
N THR A 109 2.78 4.31 14.15
CA THR A 109 3.47 5.50 14.64
C THR A 109 4.91 5.18 14.94
N ARG A 110 5.78 6.18 14.83
CA ARG A 110 7.16 6.08 15.29
C ARG A 110 7.44 7.18 16.32
N PRO A 111 7.97 6.84 17.51
CA PRO A 111 8.48 7.87 18.42
C PRO A 111 9.72 8.51 17.80
N GLN A 112 9.81 9.84 17.86
CA GLN A 112 10.98 10.59 17.39
C GLN A 112 12.23 10.33 18.22
#